data_AF-A0A917J222-F1
#
_entry.id   AF-A0A917J222-F1
#
_cell.length_a   1.000
_cell.length_b   1.000
_cell.length_c   1.000
_cell.angle_alpha   90.00
_cell.angle_beta   90.00
_cell.angle_gamma   90.00
#
_symmetry.space_group_name_H-M   'P 1'
#
loop_
_entity.id
_entity.type
_entity.pdbx_description
1 polymer ?
#
loop_
_entity_poly.entity_id
_entity_poly.type
_entity_poly.pdbx_seq_one_letter_code
_entity_poly.pdbx_strand_id
1 'polypeptide(L)'
;MNKLLKFAIIILSCVTLYFSVQWYIHEKSYEPMISIIANIIALLGLFAEKKVTNFITRDIDNNSDIDIDTRTEGNVTTERIKNSKIRIKSR
;
A
#
# COMPACT_ATOMS: atom_id res chain seq x y z
N MET A 1 -8.04 -0.11 -0.99
CA MET A 1 -9.20 0.36 -0.20
C MET A 1 -10.19 1.24 -1.00
N ASN A 2 -11.49 1.26 -0.67
CA ASN A 2 -12.47 2.20 -1.29
C ASN A 2 -12.02 3.66 -1.05
N LYS A 3 -12.10 4.53 -2.07
CA LYS A 3 -11.66 5.93 -2.00
C LYS A 3 -12.34 6.69 -0.84
N LEU A 4 -13.63 6.43 -0.62
CA LEU A 4 -14.40 6.99 0.49
C LEU A 4 -13.87 6.56 1.87
N LEU A 5 -13.57 5.27 2.03
CA LEU A 5 -13.01 4.74 3.28
C LEU A 5 -11.62 5.32 3.54
N LYS A 6 -10.77 5.43 2.50
CA LYS A 6 -9.45 6.07 2.61
C LYS A 6 -9.57 7.51 3.06
N PHE A 7 -10.49 8.25 2.47
CA PHE A 7 -10.73 9.65 2.82
C PHE A 7 -11.22 9.80 4.26
N ALA A 8 -12.17 8.96 4.70
CA ALA A 8 -12.67 8.96 6.08
C ALA A 8 -11.55 8.67 7.09
N ILE A 9 -10.67 7.70 6.80
CA ILE A 9 -9.52 7.38 7.68
C ILE A 9 -8.55 8.56 7.75
N ILE A 10 -8.26 9.23 6.62
CA ILE A 10 -7.38 10.42 6.62
C ILE A 10 -7.96 11.52 7.51
N ILE A 11 -9.25 11.83 7.38
CA ILE A 11 -9.91 12.84 8.22
C ILE A 11 -9.80 12.46 9.69
N LEU A 12 -10.11 11.21 10.03
CA LEU A 12 -10.05 10.74 11.41
C LEU A 12 -8.61 10.85 11.97
N SER A 13 -7.60 10.45 11.20
CA SER A 13 -6.19 10.60 11.56
C SER A 13 -5.77 12.06 11.74
N CYS A 14 -6.30 13.00 10.95
CA CYS A 14 -6.03 14.43 11.15
C CYS A 14 -6.63 14.95 12.46
N VAL A 15 -7.86 14.52 12.80
CA VAL A 15 -8.53 14.91 14.04
C VAL A 15 -7.79 14.36 15.26
N THR A 16 -7.40 13.08 15.25
CA THR A 16 -6.61 12.49 16.33
C THR A 16 -5.26 13.16 16.48
N LEU A 17 -4.56 13.44 15.37
CA LEU A 17 -3.28 14.15 15.39
C LEU A 17 -3.42 15.54 16.00
N TYR A 18 -4.47 16.28 15.66
CA TYR A 18 -4.75 17.58 16.26
C TYR A 18 -4.88 17.51 17.79
N PHE A 19 -5.68 16.56 18.29
CA PHE A 19 -5.81 16.35 19.73
C PHE A 19 -4.49 15.93 20.38
N SER A 20 -3.73 15.02 19.77
CA SER A 20 -2.44 14.60 20.31
C SER A 20 -1.41 15.74 20.36
N VAL A 21 -1.42 16.64 19.37
CA VAL A 21 -0.57 17.84 19.38
C VAL A 21 -1.00 18.82 20.48
N GLN A 22 -2.30 19.10 20.61
CA GLN A 22 -2.81 19.96 21.69
C GLN A 22 -2.49 19.39 23.08
N TRP A 23 -2.59 18.07 23.22
CA TRP A 23 -2.21 17.35 24.44
C TRP A 23 -0.71 17.45 24.73
N TYR A 24 0.14 17.27 23.71
CA TYR A 24 1.59 17.43 23.86
C TYR A 24 1.99 18.85 24.30
N ILE A 25 1.33 19.88 23.76
CA ILE A 25 1.61 21.27 24.11
C ILE A 25 1.31 21.54 25.59
N HIS A 26 0.24 20.95 26.12
CA HIS A 26 -0.16 21.16 27.52
C HIS A 26 0.71 20.38 28.51
N GLU A 27 0.95 19.09 28.26
CA GLU A 27 1.56 18.21 29.27
C GLU A 27 3.03 17.87 29.00
N LYS A 28 3.52 18.05 27.77
CA LYS A 28 4.89 17.69 27.33
C LYS A 28 5.33 16.29 27.78
N SER A 29 4.38 15.36 27.87
CA SER A 29 4.61 13.98 28.29
C SER A 29 4.92 13.08 27.08
N TYR A 30 5.47 11.89 27.34
CA TYR A 30 5.82 10.93 26.29
C TYR A 30 4.59 10.31 25.60
N GLU A 31 3.46 10.21 26.30
CA GLU A 31 2.23 9.60 25.79
C GLU A 31 1.67 10.32 24.54
N PRO A 32 1.43 11.64 24.55
CA PRO A 32 0.99 12.35 23.36
C PRO A 32 2.03 12.31 22.23
N MET A 33 3.33 12.28 22.57
CA MET A 33 4.39 12.13 21.57
C MET A 33 4.31 10.78 20.84
N ILE A 34 4.12 9.68 21.58
CA ILE A 34 3.92 8.34 21.00
C ILE A 34 2.68 8.33 20.10
N SER A 35 1.59 8.96 20.54
CA SER A 35 0.34 9.06 19.76
C SER A 35 0.52 9.83 18.45
N ILE A 36 1.30 10.91 18.45
CA ILE A 36 1.67 11.68 17.24
C ILE A 36 2.46 10.78 16.28
N ILE A 37 3.51 10.12 16.76
CA ILE A 37 4.36 9.24 15.95
C ILE A 37 3.54 8.10 15.36
N ALA A 38 2.68 7.45 16.15
CA ALA A 38 1.80 6.38 15.70
C ALA A 38 0.85 6.84 14.58
N ASN A 39 0.25 8.03 14.71
CA ASN A 39 -0.62 8.58 13.67
C ASN A 39 0.16 8.92 12.38
N ILE A 40 1.38 9.44 12.48
CA ILE A 40 2.24 9.69 11.31
C ILE A 40 2.56 8.38 10.59
N ILE A 41 2.94 7.32 11.32
CA ILE A 41 3.23 6.00 10.73
C ILE A 41 1.98 5.41 10.06
N ALA A 42 0.81 5.53 10.70
CA ALA A 42 -0.45 5.06 10.14
C ALA A 42 -0.79 5.78 8.82
N LEU A 43 -0.64 7.10 8.78
CA LEU A 43 -0.84 7.89 7.56
C LEU A 43 0.14 7.47 6.46
N LEU A 44 1.43 7.30 6.78
CA LEU A 44 2.43 6.80 5.83
C LEU A 44 2.06 5.42 5.28
N GLY A 45 1.61 4.49 6.12
CA GLY A 45 1.14 3.18 5.69
C GLY A 45 -0.06 3.26 4.73
N LEU A 46 -1.00 4.16 5.03
CA LEU A 46 -2.16 4.42 4.18
C LEU A 46 -1.77 4.97 2.80
N PHE A 47 -0.72 5.80 2.73
CA PHE A 47 -0.19 6.32 1.46
C PHE A 47 0.62 5.26 0.70
N ALA A 48 1.35 4.39 1.41
CA ALA A 48 2.14 3.29 0.84
C ALA A 48 1.29 2.14 0.26
N GLU A 49 0.05 1.97 0.73
CA GLU A 49 -0.87 0.88 0.33
C GLU A 49 -1.07 0.78 -1.20
N LYS A 50 -0.86 1.86 -1.97
CA LYS A 50 -1.16 1.89 -3.42
C LYS A 50 -0.10 1.24 -4.33
N LYS A 51 1.10 0.87 -3.86
CA LYS A 51 2.23 0.62 -4.79
C LYS A 51 2.87 -0.77 -4.79
N VAL A 52 2.40 -1.73 -4.01
CA VAL A 52 3.11 -3.02 -3.91
C VAL A 52 2.18 -4.19 -4.16
N THR A 53 1.71 -4.32 -5.40
CA THR A 53 1.34 -5.63 -5.95
C THR A 53 2.41 -6.01 -6.95
N ASN A 54 3.49 -6.63 -6.47
CA ASN A 54 4.54 -7.16 -7.32
C ASN A 54 4.12 -8.57 -7.76
N PHE A 55 3.78 -8.73 -9.03
CA PHE A 55 3.54 -10.05 -9.61
C PHE A 55 4.86 -10.57 -10.15
N ILE A 56 5.45 -11.56 -9.46
CA ILE A 56 6.69 -12.21 -9.90
C ILE A 56 6.33 -13.57 -10.44
N THR A 57 6.61 -13.79 -11.72
CA THR A 57 6.47 -15.11 -12.35
C THR A 57 7.86 -15.62 -12.72
N ARG A 58 8.26 -16.78 -12.19
CA ARG A 58 9.59 -17.38 -12.36
C ARG A 58 9.47 -18.85 -12.73
N ASP A 59 10.46 -19.33 -13.47
CA ASP A 59 10.71 -20.76 -13.72
C ASP A 59 9.56 -21.49 -14.41
N ILE A 60 9.10 -20.92 -15.53
CA ILE A 60 8.08 -21.55 -16.39
C ILE A 60 8.77 -22.35 -17.48
N ASP A 61 8.64 -23.67 -17.39
CA ASP A 61 9.14 -24.61 -18.38
C ASP A 61 8.01 -25.18 -19.24
N ASN A 62 8.29 -25.26 -20.55
CA ASN A 62 7.60 -25.96 -21.62
C ASN A 62 6.06 -25.80 -21.75
N ASN A 63 5.67 -25.13 -22.84
CA ASN A 63 4.34 -25.11 -23.45
C ASN A 63 3.21 -24.58 -22.55
N SER A 64 3.53 -23.65 -21.65
CA SER A 64 2.55 -22.97 -20.82
C SER A 64 1.96 -21.76 -21.55
N ASP A 65 0.64 -21.57 -21.43
CA ASP A 65 -0.06 -20.34 -21.85
C ASP A 65 -0.48 -19.59 -20.59
N ILE A 66 0.11 -18.42 -20.36
CA ILE A 66 -0.03 -17.66 -19.11
C ILE A 66 -0.70 -16.34 -19.43
N ASP A 67 -1.91 -16.15 -18.90
CA ASP A 67 -2.66 -14.91 -18.99
C ASP A 67 -2.63 -14.19 -17.63
N ILE A 68 -1.95 -13.05 -17.56
CA ILE A 68 -1.86 -12.20 -16.38
C ILE A 68 -2.78 -11.00 -16.61
N ASP A 69 -3.94 -10.99 -15.95
CA ASP A 69 -4.88 -9.86 -15.95
C ASP A 69 -4.64 -8.99 -14.71
N THR A 70 -4.00 -7.83 -14.89
CA THR A 70 -3.74 -6.89 -13.80
C THR A 70 -4.77 -5.76 -13.82
N ARG A 71 -5.70 -5.77 -12.86
CA ARG A 71 -6.69 -4.69 -12.63
C ARG A 71 -6.18 -3.53 -11.77
N THR A 72 -4.94 -3.61 -11.29
CA THR A 72 -4.36 -2.63 -10.36
C THR A 72 -2.97 -2.26 -10.83
N GLU A 73 -2.58 -0.99 -10.64
CA GLU A 73 -1.21 -0.53 -10.89
C GLU A 73 -0.22 -1.36 -10.06
N GLY A 74 0.61 -2.15 -10.74
CA GLY A 74 1.60 -3.03 -10.14
C GLY A 74 2.70 -3.37 -11.13
N ASN A 75 3.88 -3.74 -10.62
CA ASN A 75 4.97 -4.21 -11.47
C ASN A 75 4.80 -5.71 -11.73
N VAL A 76 4.79 -6.09 -13.00
CA VAL A 76 4.84 -7.48 -13.44
C VAL A 76 6.26 -7.80 -13.87
N THR A 77 6.90 -8.74 -13.17
CA THR A 77 8.25 -9.21 -13.49
C THR A 77 8.17 -10.68 -13.88
N THR A 78 8.54 -10.99 -15.12
CA THR A 78 8.62 -12.37 -15.65
C THR A 78 10.07 -12.73 -15.95
N GLU A 79 10.59 -13.78 -15.32
CA GLU A 79 11.99 -14.20 -15.45
C GLU A 79 12.08 -15.70 -15.78
N ARG A 80 13.08 -16.08 -16.60
CA ARG A 80 13.40 -17.49 -16.95
C ARG A 80 12.23 -18.28 -17.56
N ILE A 81 11.63 -17.73 -18.61
CA ILE A 81 10.52 -18.36 -19.37
C ILE A 81 11.10 -19.13 -20.57
N LYS A 82 10.75 -20.41 -20.73
CA LYS A 82 11.14 -21.22 -21.90
C LYS A 82 9.91 -21.81 -22.60
N ASN A 83 9.90 -21.77 -23.94
CA ASN A 83 8.86 -22.38 -24.80
C ASN A 83 7.41 -22.08 -24.38
N SER A 84 7.09 -20.85 -23.95
CA SER A 84 5.78 -20.50 -23.40
C SER A 84 5.25 -19.18 -23.97
N LYS A 85 3.93 -19.01 -24.01
CA LYS A 85 3.27 -17.77 -24.43
C LYS A 85 2.79 -17.02 -23.19
N ILE A 86 3.11 -15.73 -23.10
CA ILE A 86 2.64 -14.86 -22.01
C ILE A 86 1.80 -13.74 -22.61
N ARG A 87 0.61 -13.54 -22.05
CA ARG A 87 -0.25 -12.41 -22.33
C ARG A 87 -0.43 -11.63 -21.04
N ILE A 88 -0.07 -10.35 -21.07
CA ILE A 88 -0.30 -9.44 -19.94
C ILE A 88 -1.37 -8.45 -20.40
N LYS A 89 -2.52 -8.47 -19.74
CA LYS A 89 -3.61 -7.52 -19.98
C LYS A 89 -3.65 -6.55 -18.80
N SER A 90 -3.44 -5.28 -19.09
CA SER A 90 -3.68 -4.18 -18.15
C SER A 90 -4.96 -3.50 -18.59
N ARG A 91 -5.96 -3.42 -17.70
CA ARG A 91 -7.26 -2.77 -17.94
C ARG A 91 -7.48 -1.62 -16.98
#